data_AF-A0AAQ4F4G5-F1
#
_entry.id   AF-A0AAQ4F4G5-F1
#
_cell.length_a   1.000
_cell.length_b   1.000
_cell.length_c   1.000
_cell.angle_alpha   90.00
_cell.angle_beta   90.00
_cell.angle_gamma   90.00
#
_symmetry.space_group_name_H-M   'P 1'
#
loop_
_entity.id
_entity.type
_entity.pdbx_description
1 polymer ?
#
loop_
_entity_poly.entity_id
_entity_poly.type
_entity_poly.pdbx_seq_one_letter_code
_entity_poly.pdbx_strand_id
1 'polypeptide(L)'
;MAQERLKTIVGHLKGGGMTNVISMFEDKNILEEVNKKIGAAQSKGGFRFTLDSCRLSDEQRRFYEDNGFIVIRNLVPLRDLETYKTRFQEIADGKVKVPGLVVMKDITKREADHSEYVVNKLQELYMDDVLFSYCTLPQILDYATSFCGPNLTAVHTMLINKPPDT
;
A
#
# COMPACT_ATOMS: atom_id res chain seq x y z
N MET A 1 8.90 -15.27 16.81
CA MET A 1 8.55 -15.14 15.37
C MET A 1 9.10 -13.87 14.71
N ALA A 2 8.87 -12.66 15.23
CA ALA A 2 9.42 -11.42 14.61
C ALA A 2 10.96 -11.34 14.62
N GLN A 3 11.61 -11.79 15.69
CA GLN A 3 13.07 -11.81 15.81
C GLN A 3 13.77 -12.73 14.80
N GLU A 4 13.13 -13.85 14.42
CA GLU A 4 13.71 -14.78 13.44
C GLU A 4 13.65 -14.20 12.03
N ARG A 5 12.54 -13.54 11.68
CA ARG A 5 12.41 -12.83 10.40
C ARG A 5 13.44 -11.70 10.26
N LEU A 6 13.73 -10.99 11.35
CA LEU A 6 14.75 -9.94 11.38
C LEU A 6 16.15 -10.52 11.12
N LYS A 7 16.49 -11.68 11.71
CA LYS A 7 17.77 -12.37 11.48
C LYS A 7 17.95 -12.79 10.01
N THR A 8 16.88 -13.29 9.38
CA THR A 8 16.93 -13.69 7.96
C THR A 8 17.20 -12.49 7.06
N ILE A 9 16.54 -11.34 7.29
CA ILE A 9 16.76 -10.12 6.49
C ILE A 9 18.18 -9.59 6.67
N VAL A 10 18.69 -9.55 7.90
CA VAL A 10 20.06 -9.12 8.21
C VAL A 10 21.10 -10.04 7.56
N GLY A 11 20.84 -11.34 7.51
CA GLY A 11 21.70 -12.32 6.83
C GLY A 11 21.84 -12.07 5.33
N HIS A 12 20.76 -11.64 4.66
CA HIS A 12 20.78 -11.35 3.22
C HIS A 12 21.51 -10.04 2.89
N LEU A 13 21.50 -9.06 3.79
CA LEU A 13 22.17 -7.77 3.61
C LEU A 13 23.69 -7.85 3.77
N LYS A 14 24.19 -8.79 4.59
CA LYS A 14 25.63 -8.96 4.87
C LYS A 14 26.47 -9.49 3.70
N GLY A 15 25.84 -9.95 2.61
CA GLY A 15 26.50 -10.58 1.46
C GLY A 15 26.94 -9.64 0.32
N GLY A 16 26.56 -8.37 0.33
CA GLY A 16 26.95 -7.37 -0.68
C GLY A 16 27.62 -6.17 -0.05
N GLY A 17 28.39 -5.38 -0.81
CA GLY A 17 29.22 -4.23 -0.39
C GLY A 17 28.51 -3.04 0.28
N MET A 18 27.55 -3.30 1.17
CA MET A 18 26.76 -2.37 1.98
C MET A 18 27.16 -2.40 3.46
N THR A 19 28.40 -2.78 3.79
CA THR A 19 28.91 -2.82 5.17
C THR A 19 28.73 -1.50 5.93
N ASN A 20 28.90 -0.36 5.25
CA ASN A 20 28.68 0.97 5.84
C ASN A 20 27.20 1.33 6.07
N VAL A 21 26.29 0.68 5.37
CA VAL A 21 24.85 0.90 5.55
C VAL A 21 24.34 0.03 6.69
N ILE A 22 24.87 -1.18 6.81
CA ILE A 22 24.60 -2.10 7.92
C ILE A 22 25.08 -1.52 9.25
N SER A 23 26.24 -0.84 9.29
CA SER A 23 26.71 -0.20 10.53
C SER A 23 25.77 0.92 11.01
N MET A 24 25.15 1.68 10.09
CA MET A 24 24.11 2.66 10.43
C MET A 24 22.81 2.01 10.97
N PHE A 25 22.44 0.83 10.46
CA PHE A 25 21.25 0.09 10.94
C PHE A 25 21.52 -0.73 12.21
N GLU A 26 22.77 -1.14 12.48
CA GLU A 26 23.19 -1.84 13.70
C GLU A 26 23.46 -0.87 14.87
N ASP A 27 23.51 0.44 14.61
CA ASP A 27 23.70 1.45 15.63
C ASP A 27 22.45 1.57 16.50
N LYS A 28 22.44 0.83 17.61
CA LYS A 28 21.33 0.79 18.57
C LYS A 28 20.91 2.18 19.04
N ASN A 29 21.85 3.14 19.07
CA ASN A 29 21.59 4.53 19.42
C ASN A 29 20.68 5.23 18.40
N ILE A 30 20.84 4.97 17.11
CA ILE A 30 19.98 5.57 16.06
C ILE A 30 18.59 4.96 16.12
N LEU A 31 18.48 3.64 16.25
CA LEU A 31 17.19 2.97 16.38
C LEU A 31 16.47 3.38 17.68
N GLU A 32 17.20 3.53 18.79
CA GLU A 32 16.64 4.06 20.04
C GLU A 32 16.25 5.52 19.91
N GLU A 33 17.05 6.37 19.26
CA GLU A 33 16.73 7.79 19.09
C GLU A 33 15.52 7.98 18.15
N VAL A 34 15.42 7.19 17.09
CA VAL A 34 14.24 7.15 16.20
C VAL A 34 13.03 6.63 16.96
N ASN A 35 13.13 5.53 17.69
CA ASN A 35 12.03 5.03 18.54
C ASN A 35 11.66 6.01 19.65
N LYS A 36 12.61 6.80 20.17
CA LYS A 36 12.37 7.83 21.20
C LYS A 36 11.75 9.08 20.60
N LYS A 37 12.09 9.48 19.38
CA LYS A 37 11.42 10.55 18.63
C LYS A 37 10.00 10.13 18.22
N ILE A 38 9.81 8.89 17.77
CA ILE A 38 8.49 8.29 17.55
C ILE A 38 7.71 8.18 18.87
N GLY A 39 8.38 7.82 19.96
CA GLY A 39 7.82 7.70 21.30
C GLY A 39 7.46 9.05 21.94
N ALA A 40 8.17 10.12 21.62
CA ALA A 40 7.85 11.48 22.06
C ALA A 40 6.63 12.06 21.35
N ALA A 41 6.28 11.53 20.17
CA ALA A 41 5.02 11.75 19.47
C ALA A 41 3.97 10.67 19.83
N GLN A 42 4.06 10.09 21.04
CA GLN A 42 3.09 9.09 21.48
C GLN A 42 1.69 9.68 21.51
N SER A 43 0.81 8.97 20.82
CA SER A 43 -0.62 9.19 20.88
C SER A 43 -1.10 9.12 22.35
N LYS A 44 -2.00 10.04 22.73
CA LYS A 44 -2.75 10.01 23.99
C LYS A 44 -3.56 8.72 24.04
N GLY A 45 -2.97 7.67 24.62
CA GLY A 45 -3.56 6.33 24.66
C GLY A 45 -2.56 5.20 24.52
N GLY A 46 -1.29 5.49 24.20
CA GLY A 46 -0.23 4.48 24.09
C GLY A 46 -0.26 3.70 22.78
N PHE A 47 -1.01 4.18 21.78
CA PHE A 47 -1.02 3.59 20.44
C PHE A 47 0.26 3.97 19.69
N ARG A 48 0.89 2.99 19.05
CA ARG A 48 2.15 3.13 18.31
C ARG A 48 1.93 3.31 16.81
N PHE A 49 0.88 2.70 16.25
CA PHE A 49 0.68 2.66 14.80
C PHE A 49 -0.41 3.62 14.30
N THR A 50 -1.12 4.30 15.19
CA THR A 50 -2.18 5.26 14.84
C THR A 50 -2.04 6.58 15.60
N LEU A 51 -2.36 7.68 14.93
CA LEU A 51 -2.32 9.04 15.48
C LEU A 51 -3.58 9.36 16.30
N ASP A 52 -3.51 10.38 17.15
CA ASP A 52 -4.64 10.80 18.01
C ASP A 52 -5.78 11.44 17.24
N SER A 53 -5.45 12.27 16.25
CA SER A 53 -6.42 12.88 15.35
C SER A 53 -6.81 11.88 14.27
N CYS A 54 -7.47 10.79 14.65
CA CYS A 54 -7.88 9.73 13.74
C CYS A 54 -9.40 9.52 13.73
N ARG A 55 -9.89 8.94 12.64
CA ARG A 55 -11.29 8.52 12.47
C ARG A 55 -11.60 7.20 13.18
N LEU A 56 -10.55 6.48 13.60
CA LEU A 56 -10.66 5.16 14.22
C LEU A 56 -11.11 5.25 15.67
N SER A 57 -12.01 4.36 16.09
CA SER A 57 -12.34 4.20 17.51
C SER A 57 -11.17 3.57 18.27
N ASP A 58 -11.12 3.75 19.60
CA ASP A 58 -10.09 3.10 20.43
C ASP A 58 -10.07 1.58 20.27
N GLU A 59 -11.23 0.94 20.13
CA GLU A 59 -11.32 -0.50 19.87
C GLU A 59 -10.67 -0.87 18.53
N GLN A 60 -10.96 -0.10 17.47
CA GLN A 60 -10.35 -0.28 16.16
C GLN A 60 -8.84 -0.06 16.19
N ARG A 61 -8.37 0.93 16.94
CA ARG A 61 -6.95 1.20 17.14
C ARG A 61 -6.29 0.03 17.87
N ARG A 62 -6.85 -0.45 18.98
CA ARG A 62 -6.35 -1.63 19.72
C ARG A 62 -6.29 -2.86 18.81
N PHE A 63 -7.33 -3.11 18.02
CA PHE A 63 -7.33 -4.20 17.04
C PHE A 63 -6.18 -4.07 16.05
N TYR A 64 -5.95 -2.87 15.50
CA TYR A 64 -4.84 -2.63 14.58
C TYR A 64 -3.48 -2.81 15.25
N GLU A 65 -3.31 -2.38 16.51
CA GLU A 65 -2.08 -2.60 17.27
C GLU A 65 -1.72 -4.08 17.39
N ASP A 66 -2.72 -4.91 17.69
CA ASP A 66 -2.51 -6.34 17.92
C ASP A 66 -2.37 -7.14 16.61
N ASN A 67 -3.01 -6.69 15.51
CA ASN A 67 -3.18 -7.50 14.31
C ASN A 67 -2.50 -6.92 13.04
N GLY A 68 -2.21 -5.62 13.01
CA GLY A 68 -1.59 -4.95 11.86
C GLY A 68 -2.51 -4.74 10.65
N PHE A 69 -3.81 -4.98 10.77
CA PHE A 69 -4.81 -4.69 9.73
C PHE A 69 -6.13 -4.21 10.35
N ILE A 70 -6.98 -3.62 9.51
CA ILE A 70 -8.35 -3.24 9.89
C ILE A 70 -9.28 -3.36 8.69
N VAL A 71 -10.55 -3.71 8.94
CA VAL A 71 -11.59 -3.81 7.91
C VAL A 71 -12.67 -2.76 8.17
N ILE A 72 -12.84 -1.84 7.22
CA ILE A 72 -13.92 -0.85 7.22
C ILE A 72 -14.96 -1.28 6.18
N ARG A 73 -16.14 -1.66 6.64
CA ARG A 73 -17.23 -2.11 5.78
C ARG A 73 -17.78 -0.96 4.95
N ASN A 74 -18.11 -1.23 3.68
CA ASN A 74 -18.75 -0.27 2.77
C ASN A 74 -18.01 1.07 2.64
N LEU A 75 -16.67 1.04 2.70
CA LEU A 75 -15.86 2.26 2.68
C LEU A 75 -15.89 2.96 1.32
N VAL A 76 -15.79 2.19 0.24
CA VAL A 76 -15.85 2.69 -1.13
C VAL A 76 -17.25 2.46 -1.68
N PRO A 77 -17.94 3.49 -2.20
CA PRO A 77 -19.25 3.34 -2.80
C PRO A 77 -19.23 2.37 -4.00
N LEU A 78 -20.28 1.55 -4.14
CA LEU A 78 -20.42 0.60 -5.26
C LEU A 78 -20.31 1.28 -6.63
N ARG A 79 -20.86 2.50 -6.78
CA ARG A 79 -20.75 3.28 -8.01
C ARG A 79 -19.30 3.54 -8.42
N ASP A 80 -18.45 3.87 -7.45
CA ASP A 80 -17.05 4.19 -7.71
C ASP A 80 -16.28 2.89 -8.04
N LEU A 81 -16.60 1.78 -7.37
CA LEU A 81 -16.06 0.45 -7.71
C LEU A 81 -16.41 0.03 -9.15
N GLU A 82 -17.66 0.20 -9.58
CA GLU A 82 -18.05 -0.11 -10.96
C GLU A 82 -17.33 0.81 -11.96
N THR A 83 -17.13 2.08 -11.61
CA THR A 83 -16.36 3.03 -12.43
C THR A 83 -14.92 2.54 -12.65
N TYR A 84 -14.24 2.11 -11.57
CA TYR A 84 -12.88 1.58 -11.66
C TYR A 84 -12.80 0.28 -12.46
N LYS A 85 -13.79 -0.59 -12.28
CA LYS A 85 -13.91 -1.85 -13.04
C LYS A 85 -14.09 -1.59 -14.53
N THR A 86 -15.02 -0.71 -14.91
CA THR A 86 -15.23 -0.35 -16.31
C THR A 86 -13.96 0.26 -16.92
N ARG A 87 -13.31 1.20 -16.22
CA ARG A 87 -12.04 1.79 -16.71
C ARG A 87 -10.94 0.75 -16.86
N PHE A 88 -10.81 -0.19 -15.93
CA PHE A 88 -9.89 -1.31 -16.08
C PHE A 88 -10.18 -2.13 -17.35
N GLN A 89 -11.44 -2.47 -17.61
CA GLN A 89 -11.83 -3.23 -18.80
C GLN A 89 -11.54 -2.46 -20.10
N GLU A 90 -11.81 -1.16 -20.14
CA GLU A 90 -11.49 -0.30 -21.28
C GLU A 90 -9.98 -0.30 -21.59
N ILE A 91 -9.14 -0.26 -20.55
CA ILE A 91 -7.67 -0.33 -20.70
C ILE A 91 -7.24 -1.74 -21.11
N ALA A 92 -7.80 -2.78 -20.49
CA ALA A 92 -7.44 -4.15 -20.75
C ALA A 92 -7.79 -4.58 -22.19
N ASP A 93 -8.94 -4.14 -22.70
CA ASP A 93 -9.41 -4.32 -24.08
C ASP A 93 -8.68 -3.42 -25.09
N GLY A 94 -7.80 -2.52 -24.63
CA GLY A 94 -7.05 -1.59 -25.49
C GLY A 94 -7.88 -0.44 -26.07
N LYS A 95 -9.11 -0.24 -25.60
CA LYS A 95 -10.01 0.87 -25.99
C LYS A 95 -9.48 2.21 -25.47
N VAL A 96 -8.90 2.20 -24.27
CA VAL A 96 -8.24 3.35 -23.64
C VAL A 96 -6.75 3.07 -23.53
N LYS A 97 -5.93 4.02 -23.97
CA LYS A 97 -4.47 3.97 -23.81
C LYS A 97 -4.04 5.12 -22.93
N VAL A 98 -3.40 4.79 -21.81
CA VAL A 98 -2.91 5.77 -20.83
C VAL A 98 -1.39 5.81 -20.91
N PRO A 99 -0.78 6.91 -21.40
CA PRO A 99 0.67 7.05 -21.40
C PRO A 99 1.25 6.94 -19.99
N GLY A 100 2.32 6.17 -19.82
CA GLY A 100 3.01 5.99 -18.54
C GLY A 100 2.37 4.97 -17.59
N LEU A 101 1.13 4.56 -17.83
CA LEU A 101 0.49 3.48 -17.07
C LEU A 101 1.18 2.14 -17.37
N VAL A 102 1.55 1.40 -16.33
CA VAL A 102 2.20 0.10 -16.48
C VAL A 102 1.15 -1.00 -16.54
N VAL A 103 0.95 -1.58 -17.73
CA VAL A 103 0.05 -2.70 -17.96
C VAL A 103 0.83 -4.01 -17.91
N MET A 104 0.60 -4.82 -16.88
CA MET A 104 1.19 -6.15 -16.78
C MET A 104 0.24 -7.19 -17.37
N LYS A 105 0.76 -7.96 -18.33
CA LYS A 105 0.10 -9.14 -18.87
C LYS A 105 0.59 -10.40 -18.15
N ASP A 106 -0.26 -11.41 -18.09
CA ASP A 106 0.17 -12.76 -17.74
C ASP A 106 1.25 -13.23 -18.73
N ILE A 107 2.34 -13.78 -18.21
CA ILE A 107 3.49 -14.25 -18.99
C ILE A 107 3.04 -15.33 -19.99
N THR A 108 2.09 -16.19 -19.59
CA THR A 108 1.57 -17.28 -20.42
C THR A 108 0.70 -16.80 -21.58
N LYS A 109 0.17 -15.58 -21.50
CA LYS A 109 -0.74 -14.99 -22.50
C LYS A 109 -0.15 -13.71 -23.12
N ARG A 110 1.17 -13.56 -23.09
CA ARG A 110 1.84 -12.32 -23.53
C ARG A 110 1.55 -11.95 -24.99
N GLU A 111 1.46 -12.95 -25.85
CA GLU A 111 1.16 -12.79 -27.29
C GLU A 111 -0.34 -12.68 -27.58
N ALA A 112 -1.20 -12.91 -26.58
CA ALA A 112 -2.63 -12.79 -26.75
C ALA A 112 -3.05 -11.33 -26.91
N ASP A 113 -4.17 -11.18 -27.62
CA ASP A 113 -4.84 -9.91 -27.82
C ASP A 113 -5.23 -9.25 -26.49
N HIS A 114 -5.48 -7.95 -26.57
CA HIS A 114 -5.93 -7.15 -25.44
C HIS A 114 -7.29 -7.64 -24.93
N SER A 115 -7.31 -8.05 -23.66
CA SER A 115 -8.50 -8.53 -22.95
C SER A 115 -8.27 -8.50 -21.44
N GLU A 116 -9.35 -8.35 -20.66
CA GLU A 116 -9.34 -8.52 -19.20
C GLU A 116 -8.76 -9.87 -18.75
N TYR A 117 -8.85 -10.93 -19.56
CA TYR A 117 -8.31 -12.26 -19.21
C TYR A 117 -6.78 -12.38 -19.34
N VAL A 118 -6.15 -11.34 -19.91
CA VAL A 118 -4.71 -11.29 -20.21
C VAL A 118 -4.00 -10.33 -19.27
N VAL A 119 -4.64 -9.22 -18.90
CA VAL A 119 -4.05 -8.21 -18.01
C VAL A 119 -4.26 -8.62 -16.56
N ASN A 120 -3.16 -8.86 -15.82
CA ASN A 120 -3.22 -9.30 -14.42
C ASN A 120 -3.01 -8.15 -13.42
N LYS A 121 -2.41 -7.04 -13.85
CA LYS A 121 -2.13 -5.90 -12.99
C LYS A 121 -1.97 -4.60 -13.78
N LEU A 122 -2.47 -3.51 -13.22
CA LEU A 122 -2.10 -2.15 -13.59
C LEU A 122 -1.28 -1.52 -12.46
N GLN A 123 -0.25 -0.75 -12.79
CA GLN A 123 0.50 0.10 -11.85
C GLN A 123 0.61 1.53 -12.38
N GLU A 124 1.07 2.45 -11.53
CA GLU A 124 1.18 3.88 -11.83
C GLU A 124 -0.20 4.50 -12.16
N LEU A 125 -1.21 4.16 -11.36
CA LEU A 125 -2.61 4.59 -11.55
C LEU A 125 -2.76 6.11 -11.55
N TYR A 126 -1.81 6.86 -10.97
CA TYR A 126 -1.76 8.33 -11.04
C TYR A 126 -1.60 8.89 -12.45
N MET A 127 -1.33 8.04 -13.45
CA MET A 127 -1.35 8.41 -14.86
C MET A 127 -2.77 8.41 -15.48
N ASP A 128 -3.78 7.84 -14.80
CA ASP A 128 -5.18 7.83 -15.23
C ASP A 128 -6.09 8.45 -14.16
N ASP A 129 -6.74 9.57 -14.47
CA ASP A 129 -7.56 10.31 -13.50
C ASP A 129 -8.70 9.48 -12.90
N VAL A 130 -9.29 8.56 -13.69
CA VAL A 130 -10.41 7.74 -13.22
C VAL A 130 -9.93 6.72 -12.20
N LEU A 131 -8.85 5.99 -12.47
CA LEU A 131 -8.27 5.04 -11.52
C LEU A 131 -7.63 5.75 -10.32
N PHE A 132 -6.97 6.89 -10.54
CA PHE A 132 -6.37 7.67 -9.46
C PHE A 132 -7.40 8.31 -8.53
N SER A 133 -8.64 8.49 -8.96
CA SER A 133 -9.70 9.01 -8.10
C SER A 133 -9.95 8.16 -6.85
N TYR A 134 -9.57 6.88 -6.83
CA TYR A 134 -9.52 6.06 -5.61
C TYR A 134 -8.60 6.66 -4.54
N CYS A 135 -7.41 7.13 -4.94
CA CYS A 135 -6.41 7.70 -4.04
C CYS A 135 -6.80 9.09 -3.52
N THR A 136 -7.74 9.77 -4.18
CA THR A 136 -8.24 11.10 -3.78
C THR A 136 -9.62 11.06 -3.13
N LEU A 137 -10.20 9.86 -3.00
CA LEU A 137 -11.51 9.65 -2.40
C LEU A 137 -11.50 10.07 -0.92
N PRO A 138 -12.35 11.02 -0.48
CA PRO A 138 -12.29 11.56 0.89
C PRO A 138 -12.40 10.48 1.97
N GLN A 139 -13.22 9.45 1.73
CA GLN A 139 -13.36 8.33 2.65
C GLN A 139 -12.05 7.54 2.83
N ILE A 140 -11.25 7.38 1.78
CA ILE A 140 -9.94 6.73 1.86
C ILE A 140 -8.94 7.63 2.59
N LEU A 141 -8.90 8.91 2.23
CA LEU A 141 -8.01 9.89 2.85
C LEU A 141 -8.28 10.03 4.36
N ASP A 142 -9.55 10.08 4.77
CA ASP A 142 -9.97 10.14 6.18
C ASP A 142 -9.36 9.01 7.02
N TYR A 143 -9.34 7.77 6.52
CA TYR A 143 -8.71 6.67 7.22
C TYR A 143 -7.19 6.68 7.06
N ALA A 144 -6.64 7.03 5.90
CA ALA A 144 -5.20 7.09 5.68
C ALA A 144 -4.50 8.12 6.60
N THR A 145 -5.12 9.27 6.83
CA THR A 145 -4.60 10.31 7.75
C THR A 145 -4.48 9.81 9.19
N SER A 146 -5.26 8.80 9.58
CA SER A 146 -5.18 8.17 10.89
C SER A 146 -3.83 7.49 11.15
N PHE A 147 -3.09 7.16 10.08
CA PHE A 147 -1.78 6.51 10.13
C PHE A 147 -0.65 7.46 9.73
N CYS A 148 -0.85 8.23 8.66
CA CYS A 148 0.20 9.01 8.01
C CYS A 148 0.16 10.51 8.36
N GLY A 149 -0.89 10.97 9.04
CA GLY A 149 -1.12 12.38 9.33
C GLY A 149 -1.72 13.16 8.15
N PRO A 150 -1.83 14.49 8.26
CA PRO A 150 -2.59 15.32 7.30
C PRO A 150 -1.90 15.46 5.93
N ASN A 151 -0.59 15.22 5.84
CA ASN A 151 0.17 15.35 4.62
C ASN A 151 0.35 13.97 3.98
N LEU A 152 -0.47 13.66 2.97
CA LEU A 152 -0.51 12.35 2.33
C LEU A 152 0.18 12.38 0.96
N THR A 153 0.93 11.33 0.66
CA THR A 153 1.51 11.08 -0.65
C THR A 153 1.17 9.66 -1.09
N ALA A 154 0.56 9.51 -2.27
CA ALA A 154 0.40 8.21 -2.92
C ALA A 154 1.75 7.80 -3.52
N VAL A 155 2.44 6.84 -2.91
CA VAL A 155 3.79 6.42 -3.32
C VAL A 155 3.75 5.30 -4.36
N HIS A 156 2.83 4.35 -4.20
CA HIS A 156 2.68 3.21 -5.10
C HIS A 156 1.21 2.86 -5.25
N THR A 157 0.80 2.54 -6.48
CA THR A 157 -0.59 2.28 -6.83
C THR A 157 -0.69 1.03 -7.68
N MET A 158 -1.67 0.17 -7.36
CA MET A 158 -1.91 -1.07 -8.08
C MET A 158 -3.40 -1.33 -8.21
N LEU A 159 -3.80 -1.85 -9.37
CA LEU A 159 -5.05 -2.59 -9.54
C LEU A 159 -4.68 -4.02 -9.89
N ILE A 160 -5.14 -4.98 -9.09
CA ILE A 160 -4.79 -6.40 -9.24
C ILE A 160 -6.01 -7.14 -9.79
N ASN A 161 -5.86 -7.72 -10.99
CA ASN A 161 -6.83 -8.60 -11.59
C ASN A 161 -6.31 -10.04 -11.48
N LYS A 162 -6.68 -10.73 -10.38
CA LYS A 162 -6.22 -12.08 -10.12
C LYS A 162 -6.96 -13.06 -11.06
N PRO A 163 -6.26 -13.77 -11.97
CA PRO A 163 -6.90 -14.81 -12.77
C PRO A 163 -7.34 -15.99 -11.89
N PRO A 164 -8.29 -16.82 -12.37
CA PRO A 164 -8.60 -18.09 -11.70
C PRO A 164 -7.34 -18.97 -11.63
N ASP A 165 -7.20 -19.75 -10.55
CA ASP A 165 -6.02 -20.60 -10.34
C ASP A 165 -6.00 -21.83 -11.28
N THR A 166 -7.12 -22.11 -11.97
CA THR A 166 -7.35 -23.16 -12.98
C THR A 166 -8.42 -22.72 -13.98
#